data_AF-A0A918E9X8-F1
#
_entry.id   AF-A0A918E9X8-F1
#
_cell.length_a   1.000
_cell.length_b   1.000
_cell.length_c   1.000
_cell.angle_alpha   90.00
_cell.angle_beta   90.00
_cell.angle_gamma   90.00
#
_symmetry.space_group_name_H-M   'P 1'
#
loop_
_entity.id
_entity.type
_entity.pdbx_description
1 polymer ?
#
loop_
_entity_poly.entity_id
_entity_poly.type
_entity_poly.pdbx_seq_one_letter_code
_entity_poly.pdbx_strand_id
1 'polypeptide(L)'
;MTTPSEPGGDQLDPGLSAIMSERRQLINLTYRLLGSLADAEDVVQETYARWYTLPRQQQDAIGSPGAWLTTVASRICLNLLSSARARRETYVGEWIPEPLPEPTEWITGRADGITVDPADRVTLDESVNMAFLVVLEAMTPAERVAFILHDVFRYSFAEVAEIVGRTPAACRQLASSARRRIRAPQTPAAVAAGQARIVKGF
;
A
#
# COMPACT_ATOMS: atom_id res chain seq x y z
N MET A 1 -7.90 -38.68 -40.64
CA MET A 1 -8.76 -37.48 -40.53
C MET A 1 -9.36 -37.49 -39.13
N THR A 2 -8.52 -37.24 -38.11
CA THR A 2 -8.35 -35.97 -37.39
C THR A 2 -9.59 -35.60 -36.57
N THR A 3 -9.54 -35.96 -35.29
CA THR A 3 -10.37 -35.44 -34.21
C THR A 3 -10.12 -33.93 -34.05
N PRO A 4 -11.15 -33.08 -33.88
CA PRO A 4 -10.92 -31.71 -33.46
C PRO A 4 -10.66 -31.71 -31.94
N SER A 5 -9.43 -31.38 -31.55
CA SER A 5 -9.10 -30.99 -30.18
C SER A 5 -9.77 -29.63 -29.90
N GLU A 6 -10.66 -29.59 -28.92
CA GLU A 6 -11.17 -28.33 -28.36
C GLU A 6 -10.02 -27.60 -27.63
N PRO A 7 -9.85 -26.28 -27.82
CA PRO A 7 -8.93 -25.51 -27.00
C PRO A 7 -9.57 -25.31 -25.63
N GLY A 8 -9.01 -25.98 -24.61
CA GLY A 8 -9.32 -25.72 -23.21
C GLY A 8 -8.96 -24.27 -22.87
N GLY A 9 -9.95 -23.39 -22.96
CA GLY A 9 -9.87 -22.04 -22.45
C GLY A 9 -9.74 -22.10 -20.94
N ASP A 10 -8.60 -21.64 -20.45
CA ASP A 10 -8.27 -21.33 -19.06
C ASP A 10 -9.16 -20.19 -18.54
N GLN A 11 -10.48 -20.44 -18.52
CA GLN A 11 -11.46 -19.55 -17.96
C GLN A 11 -11.49 -19.81 -16.46
N LEU A 12 -10.53 -19.22 -15.75
CA LEU A 12 -10.45 -19.24 -14.28
C LEU A 12 -11.85 -19.11 -13.67
N ASP A 13 -12.19 -20.02 -12.75
CA ASP A 13 -13.48 -20.05 -12.06
C ASP A 13 -13.89 -18.63 -11.60
N PRO A 14 -15.13 -18.17 -11.88
CA PRO A 14 -15.55 -16.81 -11.54
C PRO A 14 -15.36 -16.46 -10.05
N GLY A 15 -15.58 -17.44 -9.16
CA GLY A 15 -15.34 -17.30 -7.72
C GLY A 15 -13.87 -17.15 -7.35
N LEU A 16 -12.98 -17.87 -8.03
CA LEU A 16 -11.53 -17.73 -7.86
C LEU A 16 -11.06 -16.36 -8.37
N SER A 17 -11.60 -15.89 -9.50
CA SER A 17 -11.25 -14.57 -10.05
C SER A 17 -11.66 -13.40 -9.13
N ALA A 18 -12.83 -13.49 -8.48
CA ALA A 18 -13.29 -12.50 -7.51
C ALA A 18 -12.40 -12.47 -6.26
N ILE A 19 -12.07 -13.65 -5.70
CA ILE A 19 -11.20 -13.78 -4.54
C ILE A 19 -9.77 -13.31 -4.85
N MET A 20 -9.24 -13.66 -6.03
CA MET A 20 -7.91 -13.21 -6.48
C MET A 20 -7.87 -11.70 -6.75
N SER A 21 -8.96 -11.12 -7.24
CA SER A 21 -9.10 -9.67 -7.41
C SER A 21 -9.09 -8.95 -6.06
N GLU A 22 -9.84 -9.46 -5.08
CA GLU A 22 -9.84 -8.90 -3.71
C GLU A 22 -8.45 -8.98 -3.08
N ARG A 23 -7.76 -10.13 -3.17
CA ARG A 23 -6.41 -10.29 -2.62
C ARG A 23 -5.42 -9.30 -3.24
N ARG A 24 -5.45 -9.14 -4.57
CA ARG A 24 -4.55 -8.22 -5.28
C ARG A 24 -4.81 -6.77 -4.89
N GLN A 25 -6.07 -6.38 -4.76
CA GLN A 25 -6.45 -5.04 -4.31
C GLN A 25 -6.00 -4.77 -2.88
N LEU A 26 -6.14 -5.77 -1.99
CA LEU A 26 -5.67 -5.71 -0.62
C LEU A 26 -4.15 -5.56 -0.53
N ILE A 27 -3.38 -6.33 -1.31
CA ILE A 27 -1.91 -6.19 -1.39
C ILE A 27 -1.54 -4.79 -1.87
N ASN A 28 -2.19 -4.27 -2.91
CA ASN A 28 -1.92 -2.94 -3.43
C ASN A 28 -2.18 -1.85 -2.37
N LEU A 29 -3.26 -1.98 -1.60
CA LEU A 29 -3.59 -1.09 -0.50
C LEU A 29 -2.55 -1.15 0.61
N THR A 30 -2.25 -2.33 1.12
CA THR A 30 -1.31 -2.50 2.25
C THR A 30 0.10 -2.09 1.86
N TYR A 31 0.52 -2.36 0.62
CA TYR A 31 1.77 -1.89 0.06
C TYR A 31 1.85 -0.36 0.03
N ARG A 32 0.81 0.32 -0.45
CA ARG A 32 0.77 1.80 -0.46
C ARG A 32 0.76 2.42 0.95
N LEU A 33 0.28 1.68 1.95
CA LEU A 33 0.30 2.12 3.34
C LEU A 33 1.65 1.90 4.02
N LEU A 34 2.30 0.76 3.76
CA LEU A 34 3.48 0.31 4.49
C LEU A 34 4.79 0.63 3.77
N GLY A 35 4.80 0.53 2.44
CA GLY A 35 5.98 0.69 1.61
C GLY A 35 6.88 -0.55 1.51
N SER A 36 6.46 -1.67 2.11
CA SER A 36 7.14 -2.96 2.07
C SER A 36 6.21 -4.01 1.50
N LEU A 37 6.66 -4.76 0.49
CA LEU A 37 5.88 -5.87 -0.07
C LEU A 37 5.74 -6.98 0.97
N ALA A 38 6.81 -7.32 1.67
CA ALA A 38 6.79 -8.38 2.67
C ALA A 38 5.76 -8.06 3.77
N ASP A 39 5.82 -6.85 4.33
CA ASP A 39 4.83 -6.44 5.35
C ASP A 39 3.41 -6.41 4.76
N ALA A 40 3.26 -6.00 3.50
CA ALA A 40 1.96 -5.97 2.81
C ALA A 40 1.37 -7.38 2.66
N GLU A 41 2.18 -8.37 2.27
CA GLU A 41 1.78 -9.77 2.17
C GLU A 41 1.42 -10.35 3.53
N ASP A 42 2.22 -10.07 4.57
CA ASP A 42 1.96 -10.52 5.94
C ASP A 42 0.63 -9.96 6.47
N VAL A 43 0.35 -8.67 6.26
CA VAL A 43 -0.93 -8.08 6.65
C VAL A 43 -2.09 -8.73 5.92
N VAL A 44 -1.95 -9.02 4.63
CA VAL A 44 -3.02 -9.67 3.86
C VAL A 44 -3.24 -11.09 4.34
N GLN A 45 -2.18 -11.86 4.58
CA GLN A 45 -2.27 -13.20 5.15
C GLN A 45 -2.98 -13.20 6.51
N GLU A 46 -2.56 -12.33 7.42
CA GLU A 46 -3.20 -12.14 8.73
C GLU A 46 -4.68 -11.74 8.60
N THR A 47 -5.02 -10.88 7.62
CA THR A 47 -6.40 -10.45 7.37
C THR A 47 -7.28 -11.62 6.92
N TYR A 48 -6.80 -12.45 6.00
CA TYR A 48 -7.52 -13.65 5.57
C TYR A 48 -7.59 -14.70 6.69
N ALA A 49 -6.54 -14.86 7.50
CA ALA A 49 -6.57 -15.75 8.66
C ALA A 49 -7.67 -15.33 9.65
N ARG A 50 -7.83 -14.03 9.90
CA ARG A 50 -8.95 -13.50 10.70
C ARG A 50 -10.31 -13.74 10.07
N TRP A 51 -10.43 -13.63 8.74
CA TRP A 51 -11.67 -13.95 8.05
C TRP A 51 -12.07 -15.42 8.25
N TYR A 52 -11.14 -16.34 7.98
CA TYR A 52 -11.41 -17.78 8.06
C TYR A 52 -11.64 -18.30 9.49
N THR A 53 -11.17 -17.58 10.51
CA THR A 53 -11.44 -17.90 11.91
C THR A 53 -12.77 -17.37 12.42
N LEU A 54 -13.47 -16.50 11.68
CA LEU A 54 -14.82 -16.08 12.04
C LEU A 54 -15.81 -17.26 11.98
N PRO A 55 -16.71 -17.41 12.96
CA PRO A 55 -17.84 -18.33 12.85
C PRO A 55 -18.67 -18.02 11.60
N ARG A 56 -19.20 -19.05 10.92
CA ARG A 56 -20.01 -18.88 9.69
C ARG A 56 -21.14 -17.87 9.85
N GLN A 57 -21.84 -17.90 10.99
CA GLN A 57 -22.91 -16.94 11.29
C GLN A 57 -22.43 -15.47 11.28
N GLN A 58 -21.18 -15.21 11.70
CA GLN A 58 -20.60 -13.87 11.65
C GLN A 58 -20.14 -13.50 10.24
N GLN A 59 -19.61 -14.45 9.47
CA GLN A 59 -19.28 -14.24 8.05
C GLN A 59 -20.55 -13.89 7.26
N ASP A 60 -21.64 -14.62 7.48
CA ASP A 60 -22.92 -14.41 6.81
C ASP A 60 -23.58 -13.08 7.20
N ALA A 61 -23.31 -12.57 8.41
CA ALA A 61 -23.78 -11.26 8.86
C ALA A 61 -22.99 -10.10 8.23
N ILE A 62 -21.81 -10.35 7.64
CA ILE A 62 -21.00 -9.33 6.97
C ILE A 62 -21.55 -9.12 5.56
N GLY A 63 -22.32 -8.05 5.38
CA GLY A 63 -22.94 -7.73 4.08
C GLY A 63 -21.95 -7.43 2.95
N SER A 64 -20.69 -7.10 3.26
CA SER A 64 -19.63 -6.91 2.26
C SER A 64 -18.28 -7.43 2.78
N PRO A 65 -17.85 -8.64 2.35
CA PRO A 65 -16.56 -9.21 2.70
C PRO A 65 -15.38 -8.30 2.34
N GLY A 66 -15.36 -7.75 1.12
CA GLY A 66 -14.28 -6.85 0.67
C GLY A 66 -14.13 -5.58 1.51
N ALA A 67 -15.24 -4.98 1.96
CA ALA A 67 -15.21 -3.83 2.86
C ALA A 67 -14.69 -4.20 4.25
N TRP A 68 -15.06 -5.38 4.75
CA TRP A 68 -14.55 -5.91 6.02
C TRP A 68 -13.04 -6.17 5.94
N LEU A 69 -12.57 -6.85 4.89
CA LEU A 69 -11.15 -7.17 4.69
C LEU A 69 -10.32 -5.88 4.59
N THR A 70 -10.79 -4.90 3.81
CA THR A 70 -10.12 -3.58 3.70
C THR A 70 -10.03 -2.87 5.05
N THR A 71 -11.10 -2.93 5.84
CA THR A 71 -11.14 -2.33 7.18
C THR A 71 -10.13 -2.99 8.11
N VAL A 72 -10.10 -4.32 8.14
CA VAL A 72 -9.20 -5.09 8.99
C VAL A 72 -7.73 -4.87 8.60
N ALA A 73 -7.41 -4.99 7.31
CA ALA A 73 -6.06 -4.76 6.80
C ALA A 73 -5.58 -3.34 7.10
N SER A 74 -6.42 -2.32 6.87
CA SER A 74 -6.07 -0.93 7.14
C SER A 74 -5.81 -0.67 8.63
N ARG A 75 -6.57 -1.31 9.53
CA ARG A 75 -6.35 -1.24 10.99
C ARG A 75 -5.04 -1.91 11.39
N ILE A 76 -4.70 -3.06 10.79
CA ILE A 76 -3.41 -3.72 11.03
C ILE A 76 -2.27 -2.81 10.55
N CYS A 77 -2.35 -2.23 9.35
CA CYS A 77 -1.36 -1.28 8.84
C CYS A 77 -1.20 -0.07 9.77
N LEU A 78 -2.31 0.52 10.26
CA LEU A 78 -2.27 1.64 11.19
C LEU A 78 -1.51 1.29 12.47
N ASN A 79 -1.75 0.10 13.02
CA ASN A 79 -1.04 -0.40 14.20
C ASN A 79 0.45 -0.60 13.93
N LEU A 80 0.81 -1.26 12.82
CA LEU A 80 2.21 -1.48 12.44
C LEU A 80 2.97 -0.17 12.26
N LEU A 81 2.37 0.81 11.57
CA LEU A 81 2.95 2.14 11.38
C LEU A 81 3.14 2.86 12.73
N SER A 82 2.18 2.74 13.64
CA SER A 82 2.25 3.34 14.97
C SER A 82 3.37 2.69 15.82
N SER A 83 3.46 1.36 15.81
CA SER A 83 4.53 0.63 16.49
C SER A 83 5.91 0.92 15.90
N ALA A 84 6.03 0.96 14.58
CA ALA A 84 7.29 1.28 13.92
C ALA A 84 7.75 2.70 14.24
N ARG A 85 6.84 3.66 14.32
CA ARG A 85 7.14 5.02 14.76
C ARG A 85 7.62 5.06 16.22
N ALA A 86 6.93 4.37 17.12
CA ALA A 86 7.33 4.27 18.52
C ALA A 86 8.72 3.62 18.70
N ARG A 87 9.05 2.59 17.89
CA ARG A 87 10.39 1.99 17.87
C ARG A 87 11.45 2.99 17.44
N ARG A 88 11.19 3.80 16.40
CA ARG A 88 12.12 4.84 15.93
C ARG A 88 12.32 5.96 16.96
N GLU A 89 11.28 6.36 17.68
CA GLU A 89 11.39 7.34 18.78
C GLU A 89 12.24 6.82 19.95
N THR A 90 12.31 5.49 20.12
CA THR A 90 13.18 4.83 21.11
C THR A 90 14.59 4.54 20.57
N TYR A 91 14.78 4.58 19.25
CA TYR A 91 16.04 4.22 18.59
C TYR A 91 17.04 5.38 18.64
N VAL A 92 18.21 5.13 19.21
CA VAL A 92 19.34 6.08 19.20
C VAL A 92 20.17 5.81 17.93
N GLY A 93 19.82 6.46 16.82
CA GLY A 93 20.53 6.34 15.54
C GLY A 93 19.69 6.83 14.34
N GLU A 94 20.35 7.12 13.21
CA GLU A 94 19.70 7.57 11.96
C GLU A 94 19.00 6.37 11.28
N TRP A 95 17.66 6.39 11.21
CA TRP A 95 16.88 5.34 10.55
C TRP A 95 16.89 5.55 9.03
N ILE A 96 17.17 4.49 8.26
CA ILE A 96 17.21 4.49 6.80
C ILE A 96 16.19 3.47 6.27
N PRO A 97 15.29 3.83 5.33
CA PRO A 97 14.39 2.88 4.67
C PRO A 97 15.14 1.77 3.92
N GLU A 98 14.62 0.55 3.92
CA GLU A 98 15.19 -0.55 3.12
C GLU A 98 14.92 -0.36 1.62
N PRO A 99 15.92 -0.59 0.74
CA PRO A 99 15.75 -0.54 -0.70
C PRO A 99 14.89 -1.71 -1.19
N LEU A 100 14.05 -1.43 -2.19
CA LEU A 100 13.12 -2.42 -2.75
C LEU A 100 13.87 -3.43 -3.63
N PRO A 101 13.52 -4.74 -3.56
CA PRO A 101 13.93 -5.70 -4.57
C PRO A 101 13.08 -5.52 -5.84
N GLU A 102 13.77 -5.29 -6.97
CA GLU A 102 13.34 -5.32 -8.39
C GLU A 102 12.02 -4.59 -8.77
N PRO A 103 12.06 -3.52 -9.59
CA PRO A 103 10.87 -2.84 -10.08
C PRO A 103 10.30 -3.59 -11.28
N THR A 104 9.21 -4.35 -11.13
CA THR A 104 8.39 -4.70 -12.31
C THR A 104 6.92 -5.01 -11.99
N GLU A 105 6.05 -4.35 -12.75
CA GLU A 105 4.66 -4.74 -13.11
C GLU A 105 3.47 -4.35 -12.23
N TRP A 106 3.60 -3.92 -10.98
CA TRP A 106 2.39 -3.72 -10.15
C TRP A 106 1.82 -2.30 -10.09
N ILE A 107 2.56 -1.30 -10.60
CA ILE A 107 2.22 0.13 -10.42
C ILE A 107 1.50 0.74 -11.64
N THR A 108 1.70 0.21 -12.85
CA THR A 108 1.21 0.87 -14.08
C THR A 108 0.01 0.16 -14.70
N GLY A 109 -1.18 0.49 -14.20
CA GLY A 109 -2.43 0.34 -14.95
C GLY A 109 -2.58 1.41 -16.03
N ARG A 110 -1.61 1.56 -16.94
CA ARG A 110 -1.77 2.46 -18.10
C ARG A 110 -0.97 1.98 -19.32
N ALA A 111 -1.72 1.44 -20.28
CA ALA A 111 -1.33 1.46 -21.67
C ALA A 111 -1.41 2.91 -22.16
N ASP A 112 -0.27 3.54 -22.44
CA ASP A 112 -0.18 4.64 -23.40
C ASP A 112 1.23 4.68 -23.97
N GLY A 113 1.28 4.55 -25.30
CA GLY A 113 2.49 4.40 -26.10
C GLY A 113 3.23 5.71 -26.28
N ILE A 114 4.16 5.99 -25.37
CA ILE A 114 5.27 6.90 -25.62
C ILE A 114 6.55 6.08 -25.51
N THR A 115 7.32 6.05 -26.59
CA THR A 115 8.62 5.38 -26.70
C THR A 115 9.66 6.14 -25.89
N VAL A 116 9.61 5.96 -24.57
CA VAL A 116 10.70 6.25 -23.65
C VAL A 116 11.48 4.94 -23.45
N ASP A 117 12.80 5.03 -23.42
CA ASP A 117 13.70 3.89 -23.18
C ASP A 117 13.21 3.08 -21.96
N PRO A 118 13.03 1.75 -22.07
CA PRO A 118 12.68 0.89 -20.94
C PRO A 118 13.52 1.14 -19.68
N ALA A 119 14.81 1.44 -19.82
CA ALA A 119 15.69 1.73 -18.69
C ALA A 119 15.34 3.05 -17.98
N ASP A 120 14.93 4.07 -18.73
CA ASP A 120 14.49 5.36 -18.19
C ASP A 120 13.12 5.25 -17.50
N ARG A 121 12.25 4.36 -17.98
CA ARG A 121 10.94 4.09 -17.35
C ARG A 121 11.10 3.37 -16.01
N VAL A 122 11.98 2.37 -15.94
CA VAL A 122 12.29 1.64 -14.70
C VAL A 122 12.91 2.59 -13.66
N THR A 123 13.86 3.43 -14.07
CA THR A 123 14.51 4.41 -13.18
C THR A 123 13.53 5.47 -12.68
N LEU A 124 12.62 5.93 -13.55
CA LEU A 124 11.60 6.90 -13.19
C LEU A 124 10.59 6.31 -12.20
N ASP A 125 10.10 5.09 -12.44
CA ASP A 125 9.18 4.39 -11.53
C ASP A 125 9.82 4.17 -10.15
N GLU A 126 11.10 3.80 -10.11
CA GLU A 126 11.85 3.64 -8.85
C GLU A 126 12.02 4.97 -8.11
N SER A 127 12.36 6.05 -8.83
CA SER A 127 12.49 7.39 -8.25
C SER A 127 11.17 7.94 -7.70
N VAL A 128 10.05 7.70 -8.40
CA VAL A 128 8.71 8.11 -7.98
C VAL A 128 8.26 7.29 -6.78
N ASN A 129 8.56 5.99 -6.76
CA ASN A 129 8.23 5.13 -5.63
C ASN A 129 9.03 5.55 -4.37
N MET A 130 10.33 5.81 -4.51
CA MET A 130 11.16 6.28 -3.39
C MET A 130 10.71 7.66 -2.89
N ALA A 131 10.44 8.62 -3.80
CA ALA A 131 9.92 9.93 -3.43
C ALA A 131 8.58 9.83 -2.70
N PHE A 132 7.71 8.91 -3.12
CA PHE A 132 6.45 8.63 -2.44
C PHE A 132 6.67 8.11 -1.02
N LEU A 133 7.56 7.12 -0.82
CA LEU A 133 7.88 6.58 0.50
C LEU A 133 8.47 7.64 1.46
N VAL A 134 9.34 8.52 0.97
CA VAL A 134 9.89 9.65 1.75
C VAL A 134 8.80 10.64 2.15
N VAL A 135 7.88 10.98 1.24
CA VAL A 135 6.72 11.83 1.57
C VAL A 135 5.84 11.17 2.64
N LEU A 136 5.63 9.86 2.54
CA LEU A 136 4.84 9.11 3.51
C LEU A 136 5.52 9.07 4.89
N GLU A 137 6.85 9.10 4.98
CA GLU A 137 7.60 9.12 6.24
C GLU A 137 7.35 10.41 7.05
N ALA A 138 7.20 11.55 6.36
CA ALA A 138 6.88 12.82 7.00
C ALA A 138 5.46 12.90 7.59
N MET A 139 4.61 11.89 7.32
CA MET A 139 3.23 11.81 7.82
C MET A 139 3.15 11.02 9.13
N THR A 140 2.22 11.40 9.99
CA THR A 140 1.77 10.52 11.07
C THR A 140 1.06 9.28 10.49
N PRO A 141 1.03 8.14 11.20
CA PRO A 141 0.31 6.94 10.75
C PRO A 141 -1.15 7.22 10.35
N ALA A 142 -1.85 8.04 11.14
CA ALA A 142 -3.24 8.40 10.88
C ALA A 142 -3.41 9.33 9.67
N GLU A 143 -2.49 10.28 9.44
CA GLU A 143 -2.48 11.11 8.22
C GLU A 143 -2.31 10.23 6.97
N ARG A 144 -1.37 9.28 7.03
CA ARG A 144 -1.09 8.36 5.94
C ARG A 144 -2.31 7.51 5.58
N VAL A 145 -2.89 6.83 6.57
CA VAL A 145 -4.07 5.98 6.36
C VAL A 145 -5.25 6.79 5.84
N ALA A 146 -5.51 7.98 6.42
CA ALA A 146 -6.61 8.83 5.97
C ALA A 146 -6.42 9.33 4.53
N PHE A 147 -5.20 9.71 4.15
CA PHE A 147 -4.89 10.15 2.80
C PHE A 147 -5.01 9.02 1.78
N ILE A 148 -4.37 7.87 2.02
CA ILE A 148 -4.37 6.76 1.05
C ILE A 148 -5.79 6.24 0.83
N LEU A 149 -6.56 5.98 1.89
CA LEU A 149 -7.92 5.45 1.75
C LEU A 149 -8.84 6.42 1.02
N HIS A 150 -8.76 7.72 1.33
CA HIS A 150 -9.65 8.71 0.74
C HIS A 150 -9.20 9.18 -0.65
N ASP A 151 -7.95 9.62 -0.79
CA ASP A 151 -7.46 10.26 -2.01
C ASP A 151 -7.15 9.25 -3.11
N VAL A 152 -6.63 8.07 -2.75
CA VAL A 152 -6.22 7.04 -3.71
C VAL A 152 -7.33 6.01 -3.92
N PHE A 153 -7.92 5.50 -2.83
CA PHE A 153 -8.93 4.45 -2.88
C PHE A 153 -10.38 4.95 -2.82
N ARG A 154 -10.60 6.28 -2.75
CA ARG A 154 -11.92 6.94 -2.85
C ARG A 154 -12.93 6.58 -1.76
N TYR A 155 -12.48 6.08 -0.62
CA TYR A 155 -13.35 5.88 0.55
C TYR A 155 -13.88 7.21 1.07
N SER A 156 -15.12 7.21 1.55
CA SER A 156 -15.70 8.36 2.25
C SER A 156 -15.00 8.62 3.59
N PHE A 157 -15.03 9.86 4.08
CA PHE A 157 -14.48 10.15 5.40
C PHE A 157 -15.24 9.46 6.55
N ALA A 158 -16.47 8.98 6.30
CA ALA A 158 -17.21 8.17 7.26
C ALA A 158 -16.59 6.77 7.37
N GLU A 159 -16.27 6.12 6.26
CA GLU A 159 -15.61 4.80 6.28
C GLU A 159 -14.18 4.89 6.83
N VAL A 160 -13.45 5.95 6.46
CA VAL A 160 -12.11 6.20 7.01
C VAL A 160 -12.15 6.44 8.52
N ALA A 161 -13.19 7.10 9.02
CA ALA A 161 -13.39 7.33 10.46
C ALA A 161 -13.51 6.03 11.25
N GLU A 162 -14.28 5.06 10.73
CA GLU A 162 -14.41 3.72 11.33
C GLU A 162 -13.07 2.98 11.38
N ILE A 163 -12.23 3.14 10.37
CA ILE A 163 -10.91 2.50 10.30
C ILE A 163 -9.93 3.15 11.28
N VAL A 164 -9.84 4.48 11.27
CA VAL A 164 -8.86 5.25 12.05
C VAL A 164 -9.29 5.43 13.52
N GLY A 165 -10.56 5.17 13.85
CA GLY A 165 -11.10 5.35 15.20
C GLY A 165 -11.24 6.83 15.58
N ARG A 166 -11.65 7.67 14.63
CA ARG A 166 -11.82 9.14 14.82
C ARG A 166 -13.07 9.64 14.13
N THR A 167 -13.44 10.90 14.36
CA THR A 167 -14.59 11.50 13.68
C THR A 167 -14.30 11.77 12.20
N PRO A 168 -15.32 11.77 11.31
CA PRO A 168 -15.13 12.11 9.90
C PRO A 168 -14.52 13.51 9.67
N ALA A 169 -14.82 14.45 10.57
CA ALA A 169 -14.22 15.79 10.56
C ALA A 169 -12.71 15.74 10.88
N ALA A 170 -12.29 14.92 11.85
CA ALA A 170 -10.89 14.71 12.15
C ALA A 170 -10.16 14.04 10.97
N CYS A 171 -10.77 13.04 10.32
CA CYS A 171 -10.18 12.41 9.13
C CYS A 171 -10.01 13.37 7.95
N ARG A 172 -10.95 14.32 7.76
CA ARG A 172 -10.77 15.42 6.79
C ARG A 172 -9.55 16.27 7.09
N GLN A 173 -9.33 16.61 8.36
CA GLN A 173 -8.17 17.40 8.78
C GLN A 173 -6.86 16.63 8.57
N LEU A 174 -6.84 15.32 8.87
CA LEU A 174 -5.70 14.45 8.62
C LEU A 174 -5.34 14.39 7.13
N ALA A 175 -6.31 14.14 6.25
CA ALA A 175 -6.07 14.11 4.81
C ALA A 175 -5.63 15.49 4.27
N SER A 176 -6.22 16.57 4.76
CA SER A 176 -5.79 17.93 4.42
C SER A 176 -4.33 18.20 4.84
N SER A 177 -3.96 17.77 6.05
CA SER A 177 -2.59 17.88 6.55
C SER A 177 -1.60 17.07 5.72
N ALA A 178 -1.94 15.82 5.36
CA ALA A 178 -1.15 14.99 4.46
C ALA A 178 -0.92 15.69 3.09
N ARG A 179 -1.97 16.25 2.48
CA ARG A 179 -1.86 17.01 1.22
C ARG A 179 -0.94 18.21 1.33
N ARG A 180 -0.97 18.93 2.46
CA ARG A 180 -0.05 20.06 2.69
C ARG A 180 1.40 19.59 2.76
N ARG A 181 1.67 18.44 3.39
CA ARG A 181 3.02 17.85 3.44
C ARG A 181 3.51 17.43 2.06
N ILE A 182 2.66 16.82 1.24
CA ILE A 182 2.98 16.46 -0.15
C ILE A 182 3.35 17.69 -0.99
N ARG A 183 2.67 18.83 -0.76
CA ARG A 183 2.89 20.08 -1.50
C ARG A 183 4.07 20.92 -0.97
N ALA A 184 4.56 20.65 0.23
CA ALA A 184 5.67 21.39 0.80
C ALA A 184 6.97 21.04 0.05
N PRO A 185 7.81 22.01 -0.34
CA PRO A 185 9.10 21.72 -0.93
C PRO A 185 9.93 20.91 0.06
N GLN A 186 10.26 19.67 -0.30
CA GLN A 186 11.14 18.83 0.49
C GLN A 186 12.55 19.39 0.38
N THR A 187 13.14 19.85 1.48
CA THR A 187 14.58 20.14 1.51
C THR A 187 15.32 18.80 1.43
N PRO A 188 16.12 18.54 0.37
CA PRO A 188 16.83 17.27 0.20
C PRO A 188 18.08 17.26 1.10
N ALA A 189 17.90 17.23 2.42
CA ALA A 189 19.01 17.23 3.37
C ALA A 189 19.46 15.81 3.76
N ALA A 190 18.57 14.81 3.73
CA ALA A 190 18.87 13.47 4.23
C ALA A 190 19.34 12.47 3.15
N VAL A 191 18.90 12.63 1.89
CA VAL A 191 19.15 11.61 0.84
C VAL A 191 20.55 11.74 0.22
N ALA A 192 21.07 12.96 0.08
CA ALA A 192 22.39 13.21 -0.52
C ALA A 192 23.57 12.83 0.40
N ALA A 193 23.38 12.87 1.73
CA ALA A 193 24.45 12.59 2.70
C ALA A 193 24.75 11.09 2.85
N GLY A 194 23.75 10.23 2.65
CA GLY A 194 23.90 8.76 2.72
C GLY A 194 24.54 8.15 1.47
N GLN A 195 24.10 8.56 0.27
CA GLN A 195 24.62 8.01 -0.99
C GLN A 195 26.09 8.37 -1.25
N ALA A 196 26.54 9.55 -0.81
CA ALA A 196 27.93 9.98 -1.00
C ALA A 196 28.97 9.21 -0.15
N ARG A 197 28.54 8.49 0.90
CA ARG A 197 29.44 7.66 1.72
C ARG A 197 29.66 6.26 1.15
N ILE A 198 28.65 5.68 0.51
CA ILE A 198 28.74 4.30 -0.02
C ILE A 198 29.61 4.26 -1.29
N VAL A 199 29.57 5.31 -2.12
CA VAL A 199 30.39 5.41 -3.35
C VAL A 199 31.86 5.74 -3.08
N LYS A 200 32.24 6.16 -1.86
CA LYS A 200 33.65 6.34 -1.46
C LYS A 200 34.27 5.10 -0.80
N GLY A 201 33.49 4.03 -0.65
CA GLY A 201 33.92 2.76 -0.07
C GLY A 201 34.21 1.64 -1.07
N PHE A 202 34.12 1.92 -2.38
CA PHE A 202 34.51 1.03 -3.47
C PHE A 202 35.60 1.67 -4.33
#